data_AF-A0A8H7RRS7-F1
#
_entry.id   AF-A0A8H7RRS7-F1
#
_cell.length_a   1.000
_cell.length_b   1.000
_cell.length_c   1.000
_cell.angle_alpha   90.00
_cell.angle_beta   90.00
_cell.angle_gamma   90.00
#
_symmetry.space_group_name_H-M   'P 1'
#
loop_
_entity.id
_entity.type
_entity.pdbx_description
1 polymer ?
#
loop_
_entity_poly.entity_id
_entity_poly.type
_entity_poly.pdbx_seq_one_letter_code
_entity_poly.pdbx_strand_id
1 'polypeptide(L)'
;MTRPTHPSSSSYFKIKLLSKVKFLGFLVGSAGIRPDPKKVEVIRNWPVLKTVRDVQKFLGFCAFYHCFLVHLSSTAHPLHRLLHKDTKFIWDSSRQLAFDKLCQAIMKLPTLAFPDPDLPYDLHTDASTFALGAVLVQNGHPVAFASCSLTAPEKNYNTTEQECLAIV
;
A
#
# COMPACT_ATOMS: atom_id res chain seq x y z
N MET A 1 9.11 66.19 -23.65
CA MET A 1 8.15 65.13 -23.28
C MET A 1 8.65 63.81 -23.85
N THR A 2 9.33 62.99 -23.05
CA THR A 2 9.79 61.64 -23.44
C THR A 2 9.26 60.66 -22.39
N ARG A 3 8.40 59.72 -22.80
CA ARG A 3 7.88 58.66 -21.92
C ARG A 3 9.02 57.70 -21.56
N PRO A 4 9.10 57.21 -20.30
CA PRO A 4 10.00 56.12 -19.98
C PRO A 4 9.46 54.81 -20.58
N THR A 5 10.34 54.08 -21.25
CA THR A 5 10.09 52.73 -21.74
C THR A 5 10.05 51.75 -20.57
N HIS A 6 8.92 51.07 -20.38
CA HIS A 6 8.83 49.92 -19.46
C HIS A 6 9.74 48.79 -19.94
N PRO A 7 10.57 48.16 -19.08
CA PRO A 7 11.26 46.94 -19.44
C PRO A 7 10.25 45.79 -19.51
N SER A 8 9.99 45.32 -20.73
CA SER A 8 9.39 44.02 -20.99
C SER A 8 10.36 42.92 -20.58
N SER A 9 10.19 42.40 -19.37
CA SER A 9 10.70 41.08 -18.98
C SER A 9 9.80 40.51 -17.89
N SER A 10 8.58 40.16 -18.27
CA SER A 10 7.83 39.15 -17.53
C SER A 10 8.57 37.83 -17.74
N SER A 11 9.43 37.49 -16.78
CA SER A 11 10.06 36.18 -16.70
C SER A 11 8.97 35.17 -16.33
N TYR A 12 8.23 34.71 -17.34
CA TYR A 12 7.24 33.66 -17.17
C TYR A 12 7.96 32.42 -16.63
N PHE A 13 7.46 31.93 -15.49
CA PHE A 13 7.81 30.67 -14.87
C PHE A 13 8.04 29.60 -15.94
N LYS A 14 9.29 29.18 -16.15
CA LYS A 14 9.61 27.97 -16.92
C LYS A 14 9.11 26.78 -16.12
N ILE A 15 7.87 26.36 -16.37
CA ILE A 15 7.36 25.08 -15.86
C ILE A 15 8.13 23.98 -16.57
N LYS A 16 9.16 23.47 -15.91
CA LYS A 16 9.88 22.29 -16.39
C LYS A 16 8.95 21.10 -16.18
N LEU A 17 8.32 20.62 -17.24
CA LEU A 17 7.58 19.36 -17.23
C LEU A 17 8.56 18.24 -16.89
N LEU A 18 8.51 17.77 -15.64
CA LEU A 18 9.33 16.65 -15.18
C LEU A 18 8.63 15.36 -15.59
N SER A 19 9.37 14.46 -16.24
CA SER A 19 8.84 13.14 -16.63
C SER A 19 8.50 12.26 -15.42
N LYS A 20 9.09 12.55 -14.25
CA LYS A 20 8.84 11.88 -12.97
C LYS A 20 8.97 12.90 -11.83
N VAL A 21 8.04 12.86 -10.88
CA VAL A 21 8.01 13.73 -9.69
C VAL A 21 7.92 12.88 -8.44
N LYS A 22 8.66 13.26 -7.39
CA LYS A 22 8.49 12.69 -6.05
C LYS A 22 7.40 13.44 -5.32
N PHE A 23 6.35 12.74 -4.90
CA PHE A 23 5.22 13.34 -4.20
C PHE A 23 4.73 12.40 -3.10
N LEU A 24 4.65 12.89 -1.85
CA LEU A 24 4.16 12.15 -0.68
C LEU A 24 4.78 10.74 -0.48
N GLY A 25 6.06 10.56 -0.82
CA GLY A 25 6.73 9.25 -0.69
C GLY A 25 6.51 8.29 -1.87
N PHE A 26 5.81 8.74 -2.90
CA PHE A 26 5.67 8.05 -4.18
C PHE A 26 6.47 8.74 -5.27
N LEU A 27 6.85 7.97 -6.29
CA LEU A 27 7.30 8.51 -7.55
C LEU A 27 6.17 8.39 -8.57
N VAL A 28 5.73 9.55 -9.02
CA VAL A 28 4.64 9.74 -9.97
C VAL A 28 5.25 10.03 -11.34
N GLY A 29 4.87 9.29 -12.37
CA GLY A 29 5.35 9.52 -13.74
C GLY A 29 4.33 9.03 -14.76
N SER A 30 4.69 9.07 -16.04
CA SER A 30 3.78 8.66 -17.13
C SER A 30 3.29 7.21 -17.04
N ALA A 31 4.08 6.32 -16.43
CA ALA A 31 3.74 4.91 -16.25
C ALA A 31 2.83 4.65 -15.04
N GLY A 32 2.50 5.69 -14.24
CA GLY A 32 1.69 5.55 -13.03
C GLY A 32 2.44 5.92 -11.75
N ILE A 33 1.96 5.35 -10.64
CA ILE A 33 2.43 5.63 -9.28
C ILE A 33 3.23 4.43 -8.79
N ARG A 34 4.46 4.68 -8.33
CA ARG A 34 5.29 3.65 -7.67
C ARG A 34 5.82 4.14 -6.32
N PRO A 35 6.09 3.24 -5.36
CA PRO A 35 6.78 3.59 -4.12
C PRO A 35 8.15 4.22 -4.40
N ASP A 36 8.59 5.17 -3.55
CA ASP A 36 9.95 5.70 -3.63
C ASP A 36 10.96 4.55 -3.35
N PRO A 37 11.88 4.24 -4.28
CA PRO A 37 12.88 3.18 -4.07
C PRO A 37 13.69 3.37 -2.79
N LYS A 38 13.93 4.61 -2.35
CA LYS A 38 14.62 4.88 -1.07
C LYS A 38 13.84 4.36 0.13
N LYS A 39 12.50 4.41 0.09
CA LYS A 39 11.64 3.89 1.15
C LYS A 39 11.55 2.37 1.10
N VAL A 40 11.60 1.80 -0.10
CA VAL A 40 11.69 0.34 -0.29
C VAL A 40 13.04 -0.20 0.22
N GLU A 41 14.14 0.51 -0.01
CA GLU A 41 15.47 0.14 0.52
C GLU A 41 15.52 0.09 2.05
N VAL A 42 14.76 0.97 2.73
CA VAL A 42 14.64 0.93 4.20
C VAL A 42 14.02 -0.40 4.66
N ILE A 43 13.10 -0.99 3.89
CA ILE A 43 12.52 -2.30 4.25
C ILE A 43 13.55 -3.42 4.15
N ARG A 44 14.47 -3.35 3.17
CA ARG A 44 15.50 -4.38 2.95
C ARG A 44 16.40 -4.55 4.17
N ASN A 45 16.68 -3.45 4.87
CA ASN A 45 17.56 -3.42 6.03
C ASN A 45 16.78 -3.26 7.34
N TRP A 46 15.47 -3.53 7.34
CA TRP A 46 14.65 -3.35 8.53
C TRP A 46 15.07 -4.37 9.61
N PRO A 47 15.40 -3.93 10.84
CA PRO A 47 15.83 -4.85 11.89
C PRO A 47 14.66 -5.75 12.32
N VAL A 48 14.97 -6.98 12.73
CA VAL A 48 13.97 -7.90 13.30
C VAL A 48 13.27 -7.20 14.48
N LEU A 49 11.94 -7.29 14.51
CA LEU A 49 11.10 -6.59 15.47
C LEU A 49 11.25 -7.25 16.85
N LYS A 50 11.71 -6.49 17.85
CA LYS A 50 11.97 -7.00 19.21
C LYS A 50 10.97 -6.51 20.25
N THR A 51 10.22 -5.47 19.93
CA THR A 51 9.25 -4.86 20.84
C THR A 51 7.91 -4.65 20.17
N VAL A 52 6.85 -4.54 20.98
CA VAL A 52 5.50 -4.18 20.51
C VAL A 52 5.51 -2.85 19.75
N ARG A 53 6.33 -1.88 20.19
CA ARG A 53 6.47 -0.59 19.52
C ARG A 53 7.09 -0.73 18.13
N ASP A 54 8.04 -1.64 17.95
CA ASP A 54 8.63 -1.91 16.63
C ASP A 54 7.61 -2.55 15.70
N VAL A 55 6.78 -3.46 16.22
CA VAL A 55 5.66 -4.06 15.48
C VAL A 55 4.66 -3.00 15.03
N GLN A 56 4.27 -2.07 15.90
CA GLN A 56 3.37 -0.98 15.53
C GLN A 56 3.96 -0.09 14.43
N LYS A 57 5.24 0.28 14.54
CA LYS A 57 5.94 1.07 13.51
C LYS A 57 5.97 0.35 12.16
N PHE A 58 6.32 -0.94 12.18
CA PHE A 58 6.40 -1.74 10.96
C PHE A 58 5.03 -1.94 10.31
N LEU A 59 4.00 -2.27 11.09
CA LEU A 59 2.63 -2.41 10.58
C LEU A 59 2.08 -1.08 10.07
N GLY A 60 2.37 0.04 10.73
CA GLY A 60 2.03 1.38 10.22
C GLY A 60 2.70 1.68 8.89
N PHE A 61 3.97 1.27 8.71
CA PHE A 61 4.65 1.38 7.42
C PHE A 61 3.98 0.51 6.35
N CYS A 62 3.65 -0.75 6.67
CA CYS A 62 2.96 -1.64 5.73
C CYS A 62 1.59 -1.08 5.33
N ALA A 63 0.83 -0.54 6.30
CA ALA A 63 -0.46 0.09 6.07
C ALA A 63 -0.36 1.32 5.16
N PHE A 64 0.74 2.08 5.21
CA PHE A 64 0.96 3.18 4.26
C PHE A 64 1.02 2.70 2.80
N TYR A 65 1.51 1.48 2.56
CA TYR A 65 1.57 0.86 1.24
C TYR A 65 0.47 -0.18 1.00
N HIS A 66 -0.62 -0.18 1.80
CA HIS A 66 -1.68 -1.18 1.66
C HIS A 66 -2.28 -1.20 0.24
N CYS A 67 -2.37 -0.05 -0.42
CA CYS A 67 -2.84 0.06 -1.80
C CYS A 67 -1.98 -0.66 -2.83
N PHE A 68 -0.84 -1.25 -2.45
CA PHE A 68 0.05 -2.03 -3.31
C PHE A 68 0.21 -3.49 -2.82
N LEU A 69 -0.28 -3.82 -1.62
CA LEU A 69 -0.02 -5.09 -0.95
C LEU A 69 -1.25 -6.00 -1.00
N VAL A 70 -1.12 -7.08 -1.76
CA VAL A 70 -2.12 -8.14 -1.84
C VAL A 70 -2.18 -8.92 -0.52
N HIS A 71 -3.39 -9.20 -0.01
CA HIS A 71 -3.65 -9.93 1.25
C HIS A 71 -2.85 -9.43 2.46
N LEU A 72 -2.66 -8.11 2.59
CA LEU A 72 -1.94 -7.50 3.71
C LEU A 72 -2.48 -7.97 5.05
N SER A 73 -3.81 -7.96 5.24
CA SER A 73 -4.43 -8.35 6.51
C SER A 73 -4.10 -9.79 6.90
N SER A 74 -4.27 -10.74 5.96
CA SER A 74 -3.97 -12.16 6.19
C SER A 74 -2.51 -12.37 6.55
N THR A 75 -1.60 -11.76 5.79
CA THR A 75 -0.15 -11.90 6.00
C THR A 75 0.30 -11.24 7.31
N ALA A 76 -0.27 -10.07 7.65
CA ALA A 76 0.06 -9.34 8.87
C ALA A 76 -0.63 -9.90 10.13
N HIS A 77 -1.57 -10.85 10.00
CA HIS A 77 -2.35 -11.37 11.10
C HIS A 77 -1.50 -11.87 12.29
N PRO A 78 -0.40 -12.64 12.11
CA PRO A 78 0.44 -13.08 13.21
C PRO A 78 1.11 -11.92 13.97
N LEU A 79 1.39 -10.81 13.27
CA LEU A 79 1.98 -9.60 13.84
C LEU A 79 0.93 -8.76 14.58
N HIS A 80 -0.29 -8.64 14.04
CA HIS A 80 -1.39 -7.97 14.73
C HIS A 80 -1.70 -8.61 16.09
N ARG A 81 -1.59 -9.95 16.20
CA ARG A 81 -1.77 -10.64 17.49
C ARG A 81 -0.80 -10.18 18.58
N LEU A 82 0.42 -9.75 18.22
CA LEU A 82 1.40 -9.22 19.18
C LEU A 82 1.01 -7.86 19.77
N LEU A 83 -0.02 -7.20 19.23
CA LEU A 83 -0.51 -5.91 19.71
C LEU A 83 -1.63 -6.03 20.76
N HIS A 84 -2.15 -7.23 21.02
CA HIS A 84 -3.21 -7.44 22.00
C HIS A 84 -2.68 -7.32 23.44
N LYS A 85 -3.46 -6.67 24.32
CA LYS A 85 -3.07 -6.34 25.70
C LYS A 85 -2.66 -7.56 26.55
N ASP A 86 -3.23 -8.73 26.28
CA ASP A 86 -2.99 -9.96 27.04
C ASP A 86 -2.02 -10.94 26.36
N THR A 87 -1.32 -10.50 25.30
CA THR A 87 -0.41 -11.38 24.56
C THR A 87 1.04 -11.12 24.96
N LYS A 88 1.74 -12.16 25.43
CA LYS A 88 3.20 -12.12 25.64
C LYS A 88 3.89 -11.92 24.29
N PHE A 89 4.87 -11.02 24.24
CA PHE A 89 5.69 -10.84 23.06
C PHE A 89 6.59 -12.06 22.86
N ILE A 90 6.23 -12.94 21.92
CA ILE A 90 6.99 -14.13 21.57
C ILE A 90 7.26 -14.07 20.07
N TRP A 91 8.52 -13.96 19.67
CA TRP A 91 8.92 -13.98 18.27
C TRP A 91 9.20 -15.42 17.84
N ASP A 92 8.28 -16.02 17.09
CA ASP A 92 8.37 -17.41 16.61
C ASP A 92 8.53 -17.47 15.08
N SER A 93 8.68 -18.68 14.55
CA SER A 93 8.83 -18.92 13.11
C SER A 93 7.65 -18.40 12.28
N SER A 94 6.42 -18.45 12.82
CA SER A 94 5.23 -17.92 12.15
C SER A 94 5.29 -16.40 11.97
N ARG A 95 5.72 -15.68 13.01
CA ARG A 95 5.88 -14.21 12.98
C ARG A 95 7.06 -13.78 12.13
N GLN A 96 8.16 -14.53 12.17
CA GLN A 96 9.30 -14.30 11.28
C GLN A 96 8.88 -14.49 9.81
N LEU A 97 8.16 -15.56 9.49
CA LEU A 97 7.66 -15.81 8.14
C LEU A 97 6.72 -14.71 7.66
N ALA A 98 5.82 -14.23 8.53
CA ALA A 98 4.93 -13.10 8.22
C ALA A 98 5.71 -11.81 7.93
N PHE A 99 6.70 -11.50 8.76
CA PHE A 99 7.59 -10.35 8.56
C PHE A 99 8.36 -10.45 7.22
N ASP A 100 8.96 -11.60 6.93
CA ASP A 100 9.74 -11.81 5.71
C ASP A 100 8.86 -11.72 4.46
N LYS A 101 7.64 -12.28 4.49
CA LYS A 101 6.66 -12.15 3.41
C LYS A 101 6.28 -10.70 3.14
N LEU A 102 6.02 -9.92 4.18
CA LEU A 102 5.68 -8.50 4.04
C LEU A 102 6.85 -7.68 3.49
N CYS A 103 8.07 -7.92 3.99
CA CYS A 103 9.28 -7.29 3.44
C CYS A 103 9.44 -7.62 1.95
N GLN A 104 9.31 -8.90 1.56
CA GLN A 104 9.40 -9.32 0.16
C GLN A 104 8.31 -8.69 -0.71
N ALA A 105 7.07 -8.62 -0.22
CA ALA A 105 5.96 -7.99 -0.93
C ALA A 105 6.25 -6.50 -1.18
N ILE A 106 6.71 -5.76 -0.15
CA ILE A 106 7.06 -4.35 -0.28
C ILE A 106 8.25 -4.13 -1.24
N MET A 107 9.19 -5.07 -1.29
CA MET A 107 10.32 -5.01 -2.23
C MET A 107 9.89 -5.24 -3.69
N LYS A 108 8.76 -5.90 -3.92
CA LYS A 108 8.24 -6.27 -5.24
C LYS A 108 6.97 -5.50 -5.62
N LEU A 109 6.72 -4.33 -5.01
CA LEU A 109 5.49 -3.60 -5.25
C LEU A 109 5.34 -3.23 -6.74
N PRO A 110 4.16 -3.50 -7.33
CA PRO A 110 3.90 -3.14 -8.72
C PRO A 110 3.78 -1.62 -8.87
N THR A 111 3.82 -1.16 -10.12
CA THR A 111 3.41 0.22 -10.45
C THR A 111 1.90 0.22 -10.60
N LEU A 112 1.21 1.12 -9.89
CA LEU A 112 -0.23 1.31 -10.04
C LEU A 112 -0.51 2.25 -11.20
N ALA A 113 -1.46 1.90 -12.05
CA ALA A 113 -1.94 2.78 -13.11
C ALA A 113 -2.76 3.94 -12.51
N PHE A 114 -2.86 5.05 -13.24
CA PHE A 114 -3.83 6.08 -12.88
C PHE A 114 -5.24 5.59 -13.25
N PRO A 115 -6.24 5.85 -12.39
CA PRO A 115 -7.61 5.57 -12.73
C PRO A 115 -8.04 6.44 -13.92
N ASP A 116 -8.66 5.81 -14.91
CA ASP A 116 -9.31 6.48 -16.02
C ASP A 116 -10.84 6.39 -15.82
N PRO A 117 -11.55 7.51 -15.60
CA PRO A 117 -12.99 7.48 -15.39
C PRO A 117 -13.80 7.03 -16.60
N ASP A 118 -13.20 7.07 -17.81
CA ASP A 118 -13.88 6.72 -19.05
C ASP A 118 -13.77 5.22 -19.40
N LEU A 119 -12.97 4.46 -18.62
CA LEU A 119 -12.78 3.02 -18.81
C LEU A 119 -13.52 2.20 -17.73
N PRO A 120 -14.02 0.99 -18.07
CA PRO A 120 -14.59 0.09 -17.08
C PRO A 120 -13.53 -0.37 -16.08
N TYR A 121 -13.99 -0.72 -14.88
CA TYR A 121 -13.17 -1.29 -13.82
C TYR A 121 -13.49 -2.77 -13.64
N ASP A 122 -12.46 -3.58 -13.46
CA ASP A 122 -12.56 -4.98 -13.03
C ASP A 122 -12.18 -5.06 -11.56
N LEU A 123 -13.09 -5.56 -10.71
CA LEU A 123 -12.83 -5.82 -9.31
C LEU A 123 -12.65 -7.32 -9.11
N HIS A 124 -11.46 -7.73 -8.66
CA HIS A 124 -11.22 -9.12 -8.27
C HIS A 124 -11.14 -9.19 -6.76
N THR A 125 -11.93 -10.07 -6.16
CA THR A 125 -11.99 -10.27 -4.71
C THR A 125 -11.60 -11.70 -4.36
N ASP A 126 -11.13 -11.90 -3.13
CA ASP A 126 -10.82 -13.21 -2.57
C ASP A 126 -11.04 -13.16 -1.05
N ALA A 127 -11.56 -14.25 -0.50
CA ALA A 127 -11.77 -14.40 0.93
C ALA A 127 -10.94 -15.53 1.52
N SER A 128 -10.45 -15.31 2.74
CA SER A 128 -9.82 -16.34 3.56
C SER A 128 -10.50 -16.40 4.91
N THR A 129 -10.24 -17.47 5.66
CA THR A 129 -10.81 -17.70 7.00
C THR A 129 -10.57 -16.55 8.00
N PHE A 130 -9.63 -15.66 7.72
CA PHE A 130 -9.24 -14.59 8.63
C PHE A 130 -9.35 -13.18 8.05
N ALA A 131 -9.44 -13.03 6.73
CA ALA A 131 -9.30 -11.75 6.05
C ALA A 131 -9.85 -11.77 4.63
N LEU A 132 -10.19 -10.60 4.11
CA LEU A 132 -10.62 -10.36 2.75
C LEU A 132 -9.52 -9.61 1.98
N GLY A 133 -9.49 -9.79 0.67
CA GLY A 133 -8.62 -9.08 -0.25
C GLY A 133 -9.35 -8.69 -1.52
N ALA A 134 -8.96 -7.56 -2.10
CA ALA A 134 -9.46 -7.10 -3.39
C ALA A 134 -8.37 -6.38 -4.20
N VAL A 135 -8.46 -6.46 -5.52
CA VAL A 135 -7.70 -5.64 -6.46
C VAL A 135 -8.65 -5.02 -7.48
N LEU A 136 -8.50 -3.71 -7.65
CA LEU A 136 -9.16 -2.94 -8.68
C LEU A 136 -8.22 -2.82 -9.88
N VAL A 137 -8.68 -3.24 -11.05
CA VAL A 137 -7.91 -3.35 -12.29
C VAL A 137 -8.60 -2.56 -13.40
N GLN A 138 -7.82 -1.94 -14.27
CA GLN A 138 -8.29 -1.37 -15.53
C GLN A 138 -7.35 -1.78 -16.66
N ASN A 139 -7.91 -2.30 -17.76
CA ASN A 139 -7.15 -2.74 -18.94
C ASN A 139 -5.97 -3.67 -18.59
N GLY A 140 -6.18 -4.59 -17.63
CA GLY A 140 -5.15 -5.51 -17.15
C GLY A 140 -4.09 -4.91 -16.21
N HIS A 141 -4.20 -3.63 -15.83
CA HIS A 141 -3.29 -2.96 -14.90
C HIS A 141 -3.92 -2.67 -13.54
N PRO A 142 -3.24 -2.98 -12.42
CA PRO A 142 -3.77 -2.68 -11.10
C PRO A 142 -3.81 -1.17 -10.84
N VAL A 143 -4.97 -0.69 -10.39
CA VAL A 143 -5.21 0.70 -9.99
C VAL A 143 -5.11 0.85 -8.48
N ALA A 144 -5.65 -0.12 -7.74
CA ALA A 144 -5.60 -0.13 -6.28
C ALA A 144 -5.73 -1.56 -5.73
N PHE A 145 -5.21 -1.77 -4.53
CA PHE A 145 -5.43 -2.98 -3.74
C PHE A 145 -6.13 -2.62 -2.42
N ALA A 146 -6.99 -3.51 -1.93
CA ALA A 146 -7.65 -3.40 -0.63
C ALA A 146 -7.56 -4.71 0.14
N SER A 147 -7.50 -4.63 1.46
CA SER A 147 -7.51 -5.81 2.33
C SER A 147 -7.98 -5.44 3.73
N CYS A 148 -8.84 -6.26 4.31
CA CYS A 148 -9.37 -6.06 5.66
C CYS A 148 -9.39 -7.39 6.45
N SER A 149 -9.25 -7.29 7.76
CA SER A 149 -9.37 -8.45 8.66
C SER A 149 -10.83 -8.71 8.99
N LEU A 150 -11.23 -9.99 9.02
CA LEU A 150 -12.56 -10.35 9.49
C LEU A 150 -12.69 -10.10 11.01
N THR A 151 -13.83 -9.55 11.40
CA THR A 151 -14.26 -9.39 12.79
C THR A 151 -14.65 -10.76 13.39
N ALA A 152 -14.84 -10.82 14.71
CA ALA A 152 -15.19 -12.07 15.37
C ALA A 152 -16.51 -12.70 14.86
N PRO A 153 -17.60 -11.93 14.60
CA PRO A 153 -18.80 -12.48 13.98
C PRO A 153 -18.58 -12.97 12.54
N GLU A 154 -17.87 -12.19 11.73
CA GLU A 154 -17.66 -12.51 10.30
C GLU A 154 -16.78 -13.76 10.09
N LYS A 155 -15.92 -14.10 11.06
CA LYS A 155 -15.18 -15.36 11.03
C LYS A 155 -16.05 -16.61 11.14
N ASN A 156 -17.27 -16.48 11.64
CA ASN A 156 -18.21 -17.60 11.74
C ASN A 156 -18.99 -17.83 10.44
N TYR A 157 -18.87 -16.93 9.47
CA TYR A 157 -19.46 -17.09 8.14
C TYR A 157 -18.85 -18.30 7.43
N ASN A 158 -19.69 -18.99 6.67
CA ASN A 158 -19.22 -20.04 5.77
C ASN A 158 -18.43 -19.42 4.59
N THR A 159 -17.71 -20.25 3.84
CA THR A 159 -16.86 -19.76 2.73
C THR A 159 -17.65 -18.92 1.71
N THR A 160 -18.86 -19.33 1.34
CA THR A 160 -19.69 -18.58 0.38
C THR A 160 -20.08 -17.21 0.92
N GLU A 161 -20.45 -17.13 2.20
CA GLU A 161 -20.76 -15.86 2.87
C GLU A 161 -19.53 -14.93 2.97
N GLN A 162 -18.34 -15.50 3.20
CA GLN A 162 -17.09 -14.73 3.23
C GLN A 162 -16.71 -14.19 1.85
N GLU A 163 -16.89 -14.97 0.78
CA GLU A 163 -16.72 -14.52 -0.59
C GLU A 163 -17.70 -13.40 -0.96
N CYS A 164 -18.98 -13.52 -0.54
CA CYS A 164 -19.95 -12.45 -0.72
C CYS A 164 -19.55 -11.18 0.06
N LEU A 165 -19.06 -11.33 1.28
CA LEU A 165 -18.60 -10.20 2.09
C LEU A 165 -17.39 -9.50 1.47
N ALA A 166 -16.53 -10.20 0.72
CA ALA A 166 -15.38 -9.60 0.04
C ALA A 166 -15.74 -8.51 -0.98
N ILE A 167 -17.00 -8.49 -1.44
CA ILE A 167 -17.52 -7.54 -2.44
C ILE A 167 -18.18 -6.30 -1.78
N VAL A 168 -18.58 -6.40 -0.50
CA VAL A 168 -19.36 -5.38 0.22
C VAL A 168 -18.44 -4.38 0.92
#